data_AF-A0A2V6ITF7-F1
#
_entry.id   AF-A0A2V6ITF7-F1
#
_cell.length_a   1.000
_cell.length_b   1.000
_cell.length_c   1.000
_cell.angle_alpha   90.00
_cell.angle_beta   90.00
_cell.angle_gamma   90.00
#
_symmetry.space_group_name_H-M   'P 1'
#
loop_
_entity.id
_entity.type
_entity.pdbx_description
1 polymer ?
#
loop_
_entity_poly.entity_id
_entity_poly.type
_entity_poly.pdbx_seq_one_letter_code
_entity_poly.pdbx_strand_id
1 'polypeptide(L)'
;MSDKPSKLKIADREFTSRLLVGTGKFSSNETMRDALVASGTEIVTVALRRADLSGKHDPFANILDFIDPKKFLLLPNTSGARDADDAVRIARLAASAGLPMWVKLEIHPDPHYLLPDPVETLAAAEVLVKE
;
A
#
# COMPACT_ATOMS: atom_id res chain seq x y z
N MET A 1 -21.71 -10.05 28.65
CA MET A 1 -20.33 -10.25 28.17
C MET A 1 -20.30 -9.73 26.75
N SER A 2 -19.57 -8.64 26.49
CA SER A 2 -19.58 -7.98 25.18
C SER A 2 -18.89 -8.88 24.15
N ASP A 3 -19.57 -9.20 23.05
CA ASP A 3 -19.00 -9.85 21.88
C ASP A 3 -17.80 -9.02 21.40
N LYS A 4 -16.59 -9.45 21.77
CA LYS A 4 -15.40 -8.88 21.14
C LYS A 4 -15.52 -9.23 19.65
N PRO A 5 -15.49 -8.24 18.75
CA PRO A 5 -15.56 -8.53 17.33
C PRO A 5 -14.42 -9.49 16.97
N SER A 6 -14.74 -10.52 16.19
CA SER A 6 -13.72 -11.45 15.70
C SER A 6 -12.63 -10.67 14.96
N LYS A 7 -11.39 -11.15 15.06
CA LYS A 7 -10.27 -10.58 14.30
C LYS A 7 -10.57 -10.63 12.80
N LEU A 8 -10.08 -9.63 12.08
CA LEU A 8 -10.11 -9.60 10.62
C LEU A 8 -8.98 -10.49 10.10
N LYS A 9 -9.31 -11.57 9.38
CA LYS A 9 -8.31 -12.41 8.71
C LYS A 9 -8.23 -12.06 7.23
N ILE A 10 -7.05 -11.70 6.75
CA ILE A 10 -6.76 -11.48 5.32
C ILE A 10 -5.51 -12.31 5.00
N ALA A 11 -5.60 -13.16 3.98
CA ALA A 11 -4.56 -14.13 3.61
C ALA A 11 -3.97 -14.88 4.83
N ASP A 12 -2.67 -14.73 5.07
CA ASP A 12 -1.88 -15.38 6.12
C ASP A 12 -1.88 -14.64 7.47
N ARG A 13 -2.58 -13.50 7.59
CA ARG A 13 -2.50 -12.61 8.77
C ARG A 13 -3.85 -12.32 9.42
N GLU A 14 -3.82 -12.08 10.72
CA GLU A 14 -4.97 -11.65 11.53
C GLU A 14 -4.73 -10.25 12.09
N PHE A 15 -5.75 -9.41 12.04
CA PHE A 15 -5.74 -8.03 12.51
C PHE A 15 -6.86 -7.82 13.53
N THR A 16 -6.56 -7.09 14.58
CA THR A 16 -7.56 -6.63 15.56
C THR A 16 -8.30 -5.38 15.06
N SER A 17 -7.59 -4.52 14.33
CA SER A 17 -8.12 -3.32 13.70
C SER A 17 -8.75 -3.61 12.35
N ARG A 18 -9.86 -2.94 12.07
CA ARG A 18 -10.55 -2.96 10.76
C ARG A 18 -10.35 -1.64 9.99
N LEU A 19 -9.54 -0.73 10.55
CA LEU A 19 -9.19 0.53 9.93
C LEU A 19 -7.87 0.36 9.19
N LEU A 20 -7.88 0.63 7.89
CA LEU A 20 -6.69 0.69 7.04
C LEU A 20 -6.42 2.17 6.75
N VAL A 21 -5.16 2.60 6.82
CA VAL A 21 -4.80 4.02 6.66
C VAL A 21 -3.77 4.19 5.56
N GLY A 22 -3.99 5.16 4.67
CA GLY A 22 -3.00 5.56 3.67
C GLY A 22 -2.08 6.65 4.18
N THR A 23 -0.87 6.73 3.64
CA THR A 23 0.13 7.72 4.06
C THR A 23 0.08 9.04 3.28
N GLY A 24 -0.78 9.14 2.27
CA GLY A 24 -0.94 10.37 1.49
C GLY A 24 -1.62 11.50 2.27
N LYS A 25 -1.35 12.74 1.86
CA LYS A 25 -2.03 13.99 2.30
C LYS A 25 -1.75 14.48 3.72
N PHE A 26 -0.90 13.82 4.51
CA PHE A 26 -0.44 14.39 5.77
C PHE A 26 0.46 15.62 5.54
N SER A 27 0.36 16.60 6.43
CA SER A 27 1.16 17.83 6.40
C SER A 27 2.62 17.62 6.76
N SER A 28 2.94 16.57 7.53
CA SER A 28 4.30 16.16 7.87
C SER A 28 4.36 14.65 8.20
N ASN A 29 5.57 14.08 8.19
CA ASN A 29 5.77 12.67 8.52
C ASN A 29 5.54 12.36 10.01
N GLU A 30 5.81 13.32 10.90
CA GLU A 30 5.51 13.21 12.33
C GLU A 30 4.01 13.15 12.56
N THR A 31 3.25 14.04 11.91
CA THR A 31 1.78 14.05 11.98
C THR A 31 1.19 12.75 11.46
N MET A 32 1.73 12.22 10.35
CA MET A 32 1.37 10.90 9.83
C MET A 32 1.63 9.81 10.87
N ARG A 33 2.85 9.71 11.40
CA ARG A 33 3.22 8.69 12.40
C ARG A 33 2.28 8.73 13.60
N ASP A 34 2.03 9.92 14.14
CA ASP A 34 1.19 10.08 15.33
C ASP A 34 -0.26 9.70 15.03
N ALA A 35 -0.77 10.02 13.84
CA ALA A 35 -2.09 9.60 13.38
C ALA A 35 -2.19 8.07 13.20
N LEU A 36 -1.17 7.43 12.63
CA LEU A 36 -1.13 5.97 12.48
C LEU A 36 -1.20 5.28 13.85
N VAL A 37 -0.39 5.73 14.81
CA VAL A 37 -0.39 5.19 16.17
C VAL A 37 -1.73 5.44 16.87
N ALA A 38 -2.25 6.66 16.82
CA ALA A 38 -3.52 7.02 17.46
C ALA A 38 -4.72 6.26 16.86
N SER A 39 -4.69 5.97 15.56
CA SER A 39 -5.75 5.24 14.87
C SER A 39 -5.83 3.76 15.25
N GLY A 40 -4.75 3.19 15.80
CA GLY A 40 -4.63 1.76 16.05
C GLY A 40 -4.67 0.92 14.76
N THR A 41 -4.37 1.50 13.60
CA THR A 41 -4.25 0.74 12.34
C THR A 41 -3.12 -0.28 12.45
N GLU A 42 -3.30 -1.42 11.81
CA GLU A 42 -2.26 -2.45 11.67
C GLU A 42 -1.81 -2.59 10.20
N ILE A 43 -2.52 -1.95 9.26
CA ILE A 43 -2.22 -1.98 7.82
C ILE A 43 -2.09 -0.55 7.31
N VAL A 44 -0.95 -0.26 6.70
CA VAL A 44 -0.62 1.08 6.22
C VAL A 44 -0.30 1.03 4.74
N THR A 45 -1.08 1.72 3.92
CA THR A 45 -0.86 1.70 2.46
C THR A 45 0.18 2.73 2.05
N VAL A 46 1.18 2.30 1.28
CA VAL A 46 2.24 3.18 0.77
C VAL A 46 2.24 3.15 -0.76
N ALA A 47 2.23 4.33 -1.38
CA ALA A 47 2.34 4.42 -2.82
C ALA A 47 3.79 4.36 -3.23
N LEU A 48 4.14 3.42 -4.11
CA LEU A 48 5.43 3.41 -4.81
C LEU A 48 5.41 4.49 -5.90
N ARG A 49 5.53 5.77 -5.52
CA ARG A 49 5.97 6.83 -6.45
C ARG A 49 7.18 6.32 -7.22
N ARG A 50 7.39 6.83 -8.44
CA ARG A 50 8.61 6.59 -9.21
C ARG A 50 9.79 6.79 -8.26
N ALA A 51 10.38 5.69 -7.78
CA ALA A 51 11.60 5.72 -7.03
C ALA A 51 12.52 6.56 -7.90
N ASP A 52 13.06 7.63 -7.33
CA ASP A 52 13.94 8.49 -8.10
C ASP A 52 15.18 7.66 -8.44
N LEU A 53 15.17 7.04 -9.63
CA LEU A 53 16.25 6.22 -10.17
C LEU A 53 17.55 7.04 -10.31
N SER A 54 17.51 8.35 -10.07
CA SER A 54 18.67 9.22 -9.97
C SER A 54 19.45 9.08 -8.65
N GLY A 55 18.90 8.38 -7.65
CA GLY A 55 19.59 8.02 -6.41
C GLY A 55 19.92 9.18 -5.47
N LYS A 56 19.38 10.39 -5.70
CA LYS A 56 19.77 11.58 -4.92
C LYS A 56 18.82 12.01 -3.81
N HIS A 57 17.57 11.56 -3.80
CA HIS A 57 16.66 11.74 -2.68
C HIS A 57 15.54 10.72 -2.81
N ASP A 58 15.71 9.52 -2.26
CA ASP A 58 14.62 8.54 -2.25
C ASP A 58 13.56 8.94 -1.22
N PRO A 59 12.36 9.37 -1.63
CA PRO A 59 11.29 9.70 -0.69
C PRO A 59 10.81 8.46 0.08
N PHE A 60 11.10 7.23 -0.39
CA PHE A 60 10.81 5.99 0.34
C PHE A 60 11.70 5.81 1.56
N ALA A 61 12.96 6.20 1.49
CA ALA A 61 13.83 6.20 2.66
C ALA A 61 13.20 7.03 3.79
N ASN A 62 12.70 8.22 3.43
CA ASN A 62 12.10 9.15 4.38
C ASN A 62 10.76 8.69 4.98
N ILE A 63 10.06 7.70 4.43
CA ILE A 63 8.78 7.25 5.00
C ILE A 63 8.95 6.01 5.87
N LEU A 64 9.86 5.11 5.49
CA LEU A 64 10.21 3.93 6.29
C LEU A 64 10.90 4.32 7.60
N ASP A 65 11.58 5.47 7.64
CA ASP A 65 12.12 6.05 8.88
C ASP A 65 11.05 6.41 9.91
N PHE A 66 9.79 6.62 9.48
CA PHE A 66 8.68 7.04 10.35
C PHE A 66 7.64 5.93 10.57
N ILE A 67 7.71 4.83 9.82
CA ILE A 67 6.77 3.72 9.93
C ILE A 67 7.55 2.46 10.29
N ASP A 68 7.37 1.98 11.51
CA ASP A 68 8.01 0.76 12.00
C ASP A 68 7.38 -0.48 11.32
N PRO A 69 8.11 -1.19 10.44
CA PRO A 69 7.57 -2.36 9.73
C PRO A 69 7.33 -3.56 10.66
N LYS A 70 7.80 -3.51 11.92
CA LYS A 70 7.47 -4.51 12.94
C LYS A 70 6.09 -4.27 13.57
N LYS A 71 5.58 -3.03 13.51
CA LYS A 71 4.27 -2.65 14.07
C LYS A 71 3.17 -2.66 13.03
N PHE A 72 3.50 -2.28 11.79
CA PHE A 72 2.53 -2.14 10.72
C PHE A 72 2.85 -3.10 9.57
N LEU A 73 1.82 -3.72 9.01
CA LEU A 73 1.92 -4.28 7.66
C LEU A 73 1.94 -3.11 6.66
N LEU A 74 3.09 -2.92 6.02
CA LEU A 74 3.20 -2.04 4.86
C LEU A 74 2.54 -2.71 3.65
N LEU A 75 1.48 -2.08 3.13
CA LEU A 75 0.73 -2.54 1.96
C LEU A 75 1.07 -1.65 0.76
N PRO A 76 2.04 -2.03 -0.09
CA PRO A 76 2.31 -1.26 -1.30
C PRO A 76 1.07 -1.20 -2.19
N ASN A 77 0.85 -0.06 -2.83
CA ASN A 77 -0.19 0.11 -3.83
C ASN A 77 0.40 0.48 -5.19
N THR A 78 -0.38 0.24 -6.24
CA THR A 78 0.00 0.55 -7.63
C THR A 78 -0.47 1.94 -8.07
N SER A 79 -0.61 2.90 -7.15
CA SER A 79 -1.01 4.28 -7.45
C SER A 79 -0.19 4.85 -8.60
N GLY A 80 -0.88 5.31 -9.65
CA GLY A 80 -0.27 5.88 -10.84
C GLY A 80 -0.11 4.90 -12.00
N ALA A 81 -0.43 3.62 -11.81
CA ALA A 81 -0.61 2.68 -12.91
C ALA A 81 -1.83 3.07 -13.77
N ARG A 82 -1.65 3.01 -15.09
CA ARG A 82 -2.69 3.34 -16.08
C ARG A 82 -3.25 2.09 -16.77
N ASP A 83 -2.49 1.01 -16.75
CA ASP A 83 -2.81 -0.28 -17.33
C ASP A 83 -2.26 -1.41 -16.45
N ALA A 84 -2.55 -2.65 -16.82
CA ALA A 84 -2.15 -3.85 -16.11
C ALA A 84 -0.63 -4.03 -16.04
N ASP A 85 0.08 -3.76 -17.14
CA ASP A 85 1.53 -3.92 -17.23
C ASP A 85 2.26 -2.99 -16.25
N ASP A 86 1.81 -1.72 -16.16
CA ASP A 86 2.33 -0.77 -15.18
C ASP A 86 2.08 -1.24 -13.75
N ALA A 87 0.87 -1.72 -13.46
CA ALA A 87 0.52 -2.19 -12.12
C ALA A 87 1.37 -3.40 -11.70
N VAL A 88 1.51 -4.38 -12.59
CA VAL A 88 2.36 -5.57 -12.36
C VAL A 88 3.82 -5.16 -12.15
N ARG A 89 4.33 -4.23 -12.96
CA ARG A 89 5.71 -3.71 -12.81
C ARG A 89 5.92 -3.03 -11.45
N ILE A 90 4.97 -2.22 -11.00
CA ILE A 90 5.05 -1.56 -9.68
C ILE A 90 4.99 -2.61 -8.55
N ALA A 91 4.11 -3.60 -8.64
CA ALA A 91 4.02 -4.68 -7.66
C ALA A 91 5.32 -5.49 -7.55
N ARG A 92 5.94 -5.86 -8.67
CA ARG A 92 7.24 -6.55 -8.70
C ARG A 92 8.38 -5.69 -8.17
N LEU A 93 8.34 -4.37 -8.39
CA LEU A 93 9.29 -3.43 -7.78
C LEU A 93 9.13 -3.41 -6.25
N ALA A 94 7.90 -3.43 -5.74
CA ALA A 94 7.64 -3.53 -4.30
C ALA A 94 8.29 -4.78 -3.69
N ALA A 95 8.05 -5.93 -4.31
CA ALA A 95 8.62 -7.21 -3.87
C ALA A 95 10.15 -7.18 -3.93
N SER A 96 10.73 -6.64 -5.01
CA SER A 96 12.20 -6.51 -5.17
C SER A 96 12.83 -5.55 -4.15
N ALA A 97 12.08 -4.55 -3.68
CA ALA A 97 12.49 -3.64 -2.61
C ALA A 97 12.38 -4.26 -1.20
N GLY A 98 11.97 -5.53 -1.10
CA GLY A 98 11.83 -6.24 0.18
C GLY A 98 10.54 -5.93 0.94
N LEU A 99 9.54 -5.32 0.28
CA LEU A 99 8.21 -5.17 0.88
C LEU A 99 7.46 -6.52 0.91
N PRO A 100 6.46 -6.68 1.79
CA PRO A 100 5.67 -7.91 1.87
C PRO A 100 5.04 -8.30 0.52
N MET A 101 4.81 -9.60 0.30
CA MET A 101 4.09 -10.16 -0.85
C MET A 101 2.58 -9.90 -0.80
N TRP A 102 2.22 -8.63 -0.56
CA TRP A 102 0.87 -8.12 -0.48
C TRP A 102 0.83 -6.84 -1.30
N VAL A 103 -0.23 -6.64 -2.08
CA VAL A 103 -0.38 -5.42 -2.89
C VAL A 103 -1.84 -4.95 -2.90
N LYS A 104 -2.04 -3.65 -2.75
CA LYS A 104 -3.31 -2.99 -3.05
C LYS A 104 -3.30 -2.61 -4.54
N LEU A 105 -3.88 -3.48 -5.35
CA LEU A 105 -4.01 -3.27 -6.78
C LEU A 105 -5.00 -2.13 -7.06
N GLU A 106 -4.53 -1.11 -7.76
CA GLU A 106 -5.31 0.04 -8.20
C GLU A 106 -4.79 0.56 -9.54
N ILE A 107 -5.69 0.70 -10.51
CA ILE A 107 -5.37 1.11 -11.88
C ILE A 107 -6.34 2.21 -12.28
N HIS A 108 -5.82 3.41 -12.54
CA HIS A 108 -6.62 4.59 -12.84
C HIS A 108 -6.15 5.21 -14.15
N PRO A 109 -6.77 4.88 -15.30
CA PRO A 109 -6.35 5.45 -16.59
C PRO A 109 -6.50 6.98 -16.64
N ASP A 110 -7.56 7.50 -16.01
CA ASP A 110 -7.82 8.93 -15.90
C ASP A 110 -7.42 9.46 -14.50
N PRO A 111 -6.35 10.28 -14.41
CA PRO A 111 -5.89 10.85 -13.14
C PRO A 111 -6.81 11.94 -12.57
N HIS A 112 -7.79 12.44 -13.33
CA HIS A 112 -8.72 13.46 -12.87
C HIS A 112 -9.81 12.87 -11.96
N TYR A 113 -10.45 11.78 -12.40
CA TYR A 113 -11.55 11.16 -11.66
C TYR A 113 -11.12 10.00 -10.77
N LEU A 114 -9.96 9.37 -11.04
CA LEU A 114 -9.46 8.22 -10.29
C LEU A 114 -10.47 7.05 -10.25
N LEU A 115 -11.22 6.85 -11.32
CA LEU A 115 -12.06 5.66 -11.46
C LEU A 115 -11.21 4.46 -11.88
N PRO A 116 -11.44 3.27 -11.30
CA PRO A 116 -10.69 2.09 -11.66
C PRO A 116 -11.09 1.57 -13.04
N ASP A 117 -10.12 1.05 -13.79
CA ASP A 117 -10.43 0.26 -14.99
C ASP A 117 -10.68 -1.21 -14.59
N PRO A 118 -11.91 -1.74 -14.74
CA PRO A 118 -12.21 -3.11 -14.31
C PRO A 118 -11.52 -4.18 -15.15
N VAL A 119 -11.27 -3.92 -16.44
CA VAL A 119 -10.66 -4.89 -17.36
C VAL A 119 -9.17 -5.00 -17.06
N GLU A 120 -8.49 -3.86 -16.99
CA GLU A 120 -7.06 -3.82 -16.64
C GLU A 120 -6.81 -4.35 -15.22
N THR A 121 -7.70 -4.03 -14.27
CA THR A 121 -7.60 -4.54 -12.89
C THR A 121 -7.70 -6.06 -12.86
N LEU A 122 -8.63 -6.65 -13.61
CA LEU A 122 -8.75 -8.11 -13.71
C LEU A 122 -7.49 -8.72 -14.34
N ALA A 123 -7.01 -8.14 -15.45
CA ALA A 123 -5.82 -8.63 -16.14
C ALA A 123 -4.57 -8.63 -15.25
N ALA A 124 -4.33 -7.54 -14.50
CA ALA A 124 -3.22 -7.48 -13.55
C ALA A 124 -3.38 -8.48 -12.40
N ALA A 125 -4.60 -8.63 -11.86
CA ALA A 125 -4.86 -9.59 -10.79
C ALA A 125 -4.60 -11.04 -11.22
N GLU A 126 -5.00 -11.41 -12.44
CA GLU A 126 -4.73 -12.75 -13.00
C GLU A 126 -3.25 -13.08 -13.12
N VAL A 127 -2.41 -12.06 -13.40
CA VAL A 127 -0.95 -12.22 -13.45
C VAL A 127 -0.40 -12.36 -12.02
N LEU A 128 -0.72 -11.41 -11.14
CA LEU A 128 -0.12 -11.33 -9.80
C LEU A 128 -0.51 -12.49 -8.89
N VAL A 129 -1.70 -13.06 -9.03
CA VAL A 129 -2.14 -14.21 -8.22
C VAL A 129 -1.41 -15.51 -8.62
N LYS A 130 -0.82 -15.59 -9.81
CA LYS A 130 -0.07 -16.77 -10.28
C LYS A 130 1.40 -16.76 -9.83
N GLU A 131 1.89 -15.64 -9.30
CA GLU A 131 3.26 -15.45 -8.79
C GLU A 131 3.38 -15.81 -7.31
#